data_AF-A0A1Q7UM18-F1
#
_entry.id   AF-A0A1Q7UM18-F1
#
_cell.length_a   1.000
_cell.length_b   1.000
_cell.length_c   1.000
_cell.angle_alpha   90.00
_cell.angle_beta   90.00
_cell.angle_gamma   90.00
#
_symmetry.space_group_name_H-M   'P 1'
#
loop_
_entity.id
_entity.type
_entity.pdbx_description
1 polymer ?
#
loop_
_entity_poly.entity_id
_entity_poly.type
_entity_poly.pdbx_seq_one_letter_code
_entity_poly.pdbx_strand_id
1 'polypeptide(L)'
;MTHSLFRKDIFIETAFARRFQAMLRSALDNRTWHVIVADPGAGKTMSIRDLLKTAGGRSVLAVVAPKNNEDEQALGDQFFTALGLPLRGHWRTRKPKLMGHLHQYGTECLIVDDAHD
;
A
#
# COMPACT_ATOMS: atom_id res chain seq x y z
N MET A 1 -6.00 -11.80 -21.03
CA MET A 1 -4.91 -10.80 -21.03
C MET A 1 -5.16 -9.84 -19.88
N THR A 2 -4.50 -10.04 -18.75
CA THR A 2 -4.56 -9.14 -17.59
C THR A 2 -3.80 -7.85 -17.96
N HIS A 3 -4.51 -6.73 -18.02
CA HIS A 3 -3.88 -5.44 -18.25
C HIS A 3 -3.04 -5.08 -17.01
N SER A 4 -1.72 -4.89 -17.17
CA SER A 4 -0.83 -4.44 -16.09
C SER A 4 -1.35 -3.11 -15.53
N LEU A 5 -1.49 -3.04 -14.19
CA LEU A 5 -2.00 -1.87 -13.44
C LEU A 5 -1.20 -0.58 -13.68
N PHE A 6 0.00 -0.67 -14.26
CA PHE A 6 0.97 0.43 -14.33
C PHE A 6 1.25 0.89 -15.77
N ARG A 7 0.38 0.60 -16.74
CA ARG A 7 0.70 0.63 -18.18
C ARG A 7 0.89 2.02 -18.83
N LYS A 8 0.89 3.12 -18.06
CA LYS A 8 1.14 4.46 -18.60
C LYS A 8 1.96 5.26 -17.60
N ASP A 9 3.00 5.92 -18.09
CA ASP A 9 3.81 6.86 -17.34
C ASP A 9 2.92 8.08 -17.00
N ILE A 10 2.30 8.04 -15.82
CA ILE A 10 1.22 8.99 -15.40
C ILE A 10 1.63 9.85 -14.19
N PHE A 11 2.82 9.62 -13.62
CA PHE A 11 3.22 10.31 -12.40
C PHE A 11 3.82 11.69 -12.68
N ILE A 12 3.75 12.57 -11.69
CA ILE A 12 4.68 13.71 -11.61
C ILE A 12 6.10 13.12 -11.62
N GLU A 13 6.85 13.33 -12.70
CA GLU A 13 8.14 12.68 -12.94
C GLU A 13 9.27 13.26 -12.09
N THR A 14 9.21 13.09 -10.76
CA THR A 14 10.42 13.17 -9.95
C THR A 14 11.27 11.93 -10.23
N ALA A 15 12.59 12.06 -10.05
CA ALA A 15 13.49 10.91 -10.13
C ALA A 15 13.11 9.79 -9.14
N PHE A 16 12.47 10.15 -8.01
CA PHE A 16 11.90 9.17 -7.08
C PHE A 16 10.71 8.44 -7.70
N ALA A 17 9.70 9.15 -8.22
CA ALA A 17 8.48 8.54 -8.75
C ALA A 17 8.77 7.53 -9.87
N ARG A 18 9.72 7.83 -10.75
CA ARG A 18 10.15 6.93 -11.84
C ARG A 18 10.78 5.64 -11.29
N ARG A 19 11.70 5.76 -10.34
CA ARG A 19 12.35 4.60 -9.70
C ARG A 19 11.36 3.77 -8.87
N PHE A 20 10.45 4.44 -8.16
CA PHE A 20 9.41 3.82 -7.37
C PHE A 20 8.48 2.97 -8.23
N GLN A 21 8.00 3.49 -9.35
CA GLN A 21 7.17 2.71 -10.29
C GLN A 21 7.90 1.52 -10.89
N ALA A 22 9.14 1.71 -11.35
CA ALA A 22 9.93 0.63 -11.93
C ALA A 22 10.14 -0.50 -10.91
N MET A 23 10.46 -0.13 -9.67
CA MET A 23 10.59 -1.07 -8.56
C MET A 23 9.26 -1.79 -8.29
N LEU A 24 8.13 -1.08 -8.20
CA LEU A 24 6.82 -1.71 -7.96
C LEU A 24 6.43 -2.71 -9.05
N ARG A 25 6.64 -2.38 -10.33
CA ARG A 25 6.40 -3.31 -11.44
C ARG A 25 7.25 -4.58 -11.26
N SER A 26 8.54 -4.41 -10.99
CA SER A 26 9.46 -5.53 -10.72
C SER A 26 9.05 -6.34 -9.47
N ALA A 27 8.59 -5.68 -8.41
CA ALA A 27 8.21 -6.33 -7.17
C ALA A 27 6.96 -7.19 -7.32
N LEU A 28 6.00 -6.74 -8.13
CA LEU A 28 4.79 -7.48 -8.45
C LEU A 28 5.08 -8.72 -9.30
N ASP A 29 5.90 -8.57 -10.35
CA ASP A 29 6.26 -9.69 -11.23
C ASP A 29 7.03 -10.78 -10.46
N ASN A 30 7.91 -10.38 -9.54
CA ASN A 30 8.75 -11.30 -8.77
C ASN A 30 8.19 -11.68 -7.40
N ARG A 31 7.01 -11.15 -7.01
CA ARG A 31 6.37 -11.38 -5.69
C ARG A 31 7.31 -11.09 -4.50
N THR A 32 8.08 -10.00 -4.58
CA THR A 32 9.03 -9.59 -3.54
C THR A 32 8.49 -8.42 -2.70
N TRP A 33 8.91 -8.33 -1.43
CA TRP A 33 8.69 -7.15 -0.59
C TRP A 33 9.93 -6.24 -0.61
N HIS A 34 9.72 -4.94 -0.44
CA HIS A 34 10.78 -3.93 -0.49
C HIS A 34 10.61 -2.91 0.63
N VAL A 35 11.73 -2.46 1.20
CA VAL A 35 11.79 -1.29 2.10
C VAL A 35 12.41 -0.15 1.34
N ILE A 36 11.78 1.02 1.38
CA ILE A 36 12.19 2.18 0.60
C ILE A 36 12.54 3.30 1.56
N VAL A 37 13.80 3.69 1.55
CA VAL A 37 14.28 4.87 2.25
C VAL A 37 14.43 6.00 1.24
N ALA A 38 13.86 7.15 1.55
CA ALA A 38 14.05 8.36 0.77
C ALA A 38 13.93 9.58 1.69
N ASP A 39 14.68 10.62 1.33
CA ASP A 39 14.78 11.86 2.09
C ASP A 39 13.39 12.52 2.30
N PRO A 40 13.19 13.25 3.40
CA PRO A 40 12.04 14.11 3.56
C PRO A 40 11.87 15.04 2.36
N GLY A 41 10.66 15.15 1.83
CA GLY A 41 10.39 15.98 0.64
C GLY A 41 10.75 15.35 -0.72
N ALA A 42 11.29 14.11 -0.76
CA ALA A 42 11.60 13.42 -2.02
C ALA A 42 10.37 13.09 -2.91
N GLY A 43 9.16 13.34 -2.41
CA GLY A 43 7.91 13.10 -3.15
C GLY A 43 7.28 11.72 -2.94
N LYS A 44 7.64 10.99 -1.86
CA LYS A 44 7.07 9.68 -1.48
C LYS A 44 5.54 9.70 -1.45
N THR A 45 4.98 10.54 -0.57
CA THR A 45 3.53 10.64 -0.36
C THR A 45 2.78 11.04 -1.63
N MET A 46 3.33 11.96 -2.43
CA MET A 46 2.71 12.36 -3.70
C MET A 46 2.71 11.19 -4.70
N SER A 47 3.81 10.45 -4.79
CA SER A 47 3.92 9.28 -5.65
C SER A 47 2.94 8.17 -5.23
N ILE A 48 2.83 7.87 -3.94
CA ILE A 48 1.85 6.88 -3.43
C ILE A 48 0.42 7.33 -3.75
N ARG A 49 0.09 8.61 -3.58
CA ARG A 49 -1.23 9.14 -3.89
C ARG A 49 -1.57 9.02 -5.38
N ASP A 50 -0.64 9.37 -6.26
CA ASP A 50 -0.83 9.26 -7.72
C ASP A 50 -0.98 7.79 -8.15
N LEU A 51 -0.23 6.88 -7.52
CA LEU A 51 -0.38 5.45 -7.71
C LEU A 51 -1.79 4.97 -7.36
N LEU A 52 -2.32 5.33 -6.19
CA LEU A 52 -3.66 4.91 -5.76
C LEU A 52 -4.77 5.39 -6.70
N LYS A 53 -4.64 6.63 -7.21
CA LYS A 53 -5.58 7.19 -8.21
C LYS A 53 -5.57 6.38 -9.51
N THR A 54 -4.39 5.89 -9.91
CA THR A 54 -4.18 5.28 -11.23
C THR A 54 -4.46 3.78 -11.24
N ALA A 55 -4.05 3.06 -10.20
CA ALA A 55 -4.21 1.60 -10.10
C ALA A 55 -5.66 1.17 -9.82
N GLY A 56 -6.55 2.12 -9.49
CA GLY A 56 -7.88 1.85 -8.97
C GLY A 56 -7.75 1.27 -7.56
N GLY A 57 -7.95 2.11 -6.53
CA GLY A 57 -7.52 1.92 -5.13
C GLY A 57 -7.94 0.65 -4.36
N ARG A 58 -8.44 -0.40 -5.02
CA ARG A 58 -8.66 -1.74 -4.45
C ARG A 58 -7.50 -2.70 -4.73
N SER A 59 -6.78 -2.52 -5.84
CA SER A 59 -5.62 -3.36 -6.20
C SER A 59 -4.34 -2.95 -5.45
N VAL A 60 -4.18 -1.66 -5.17
CA VAL A 60 -3.11 -1.12 -4.33
C VAL A 60 -3.76 -0.49 -3.10
N LEU A 61 -3.39 -0.98 -1.92
CA LEU A 61 -3.83 -0.45 -0.65
C LEU A 61 -2.65 0.20 0.06
N ALA A 62 -2.74 1.51 0.33
CA ALA A 62 -1.71 2.22 1.07
C ALA A 62 -2.26 2.73 2.40
N VAL A 63 -1.46 2.59 3.45
CA VAL A 63 -1.75 3.09 4.81
C VAL A 63 -0.53 3.84 5.34
N VAL A 64 -0.73 4.68 6.35
CA VAL A 64 0.37 5.26 7.13
C VAL A 64 0.50 4.44 8.40
N ALA A 65 1.73 4.12 8.81
CA ALA A 65 1.97 3.43 10.07
C ALA A 65 1.43 4.25 11.26
N PRO A 66 0.90 3.58 12.29
CA PRO A 66 0.39 4.27 13.48
C PRO A 66 1.56 4.81 14.31
N LYS A 67 1.66 6.13 14.42
CA LYS A 67 2.75 6.81 15.14
C LYS A 67 2.90 6.36 16.59
N ASN A 68 4.13 6.00 16.98
CA ASN A 68 4.49 5.60 18.34
C ASN A 68 3.60 4.46 18.88
N ASN A 69 3.22 3.51 18.03
CA ASN A 69 2.36 2.40 18.43
C ASN A 69 2.84 1.07 17.85
N GLU A 70 3.48 0.29 18.72
CA GLU A 70 4.03 -1.03 18.38
C GLU A 70 2.96 -2.14 18.33
N ASP A 71 1.71 -1.84 18.69
CA ASP A 71 0.64 -2.84 18.66
C ASP A 71 0.31 -3.23 17.21
N GLU A 72 0.47 -4.51 16.90
CA GLU A 72 0.08 -5.08 15.59
C GLU A 72 -1.36 -4.70 15.20
N GLN A 73 -2.26 -4.63 16.20
CA GLN A 73 -3.64 -4.24 16.00
C GLN A 73 -3.77 -2.84 15.39
N ALA A 74 -2.92 -1.89 15.79
CA ALA A 74 -3.02 -0.52 15.32
C ALA A 74 -2.76 -0.43 13.80
N LEU A 75 -1.77 -1.17 13.30
CA LEU A 75 -1.53 -1.29 11.87
C LEU A 75 -2.68 -2.04 11.17
N GLY A 76 -3.19 -3.10 11.79
CA GLY A 76 -4.38 -3.80 11.33
C GLY A 76 -5.59 -2.87 11.14
N ASP A 77 -5.83 -1.99 12.11
CA ASP A 77 -6.94 -1.03 12.11
C ASP A 77 -6.80 0.00 10.97
N GLN A 78 -5.57 0.38 10.60
CA GLN A 78 -5.32 1.22 9.40
C GLN A 78 -5.76 0.50 8.13
N PHE A 79 -5.43 -0.79 7.98
CA PHE A 79 -5.85 -1.55 6.79
C PHE A 79 -7.36 -1.75 6.72
N PHE A 80 -8.02 -2.05 7.83
CA PHE A 80 -9.48 -2.12 7.88
C PHE A 80 -10.11 -0.79 7.47
N THR A 81 -9.58 0.33 7.99
CA THR A 81 -10.05 1.67 7.66
C THR A 81 -9.87 1.99 6.18
N ALA A 82 -8.71 1.65 5.60
CA ALA A 82 -8.42 1.87 4.18
C ALA A 82 -9.32 1.02 3.26
N LEU A 83 -9.75 -0.16 3.71
CA LEU A 83 -10.74 -1.00 3.01
C LEU A 83 -12.20 -0.53 3.22
N GLY A 84 -12.44 0.48 4.07
CA GLY A 84 -13.78 0.94 4.43
C GLY A 84 -14.56 -0.06 5.29
N LEU A 85 -13.85 -0.92 6.03
CA LEU A 85 -14.41 -1.99 6.83
C LEU A 85 -14.56 -1.58 8.31
N PRO A 86 -15.62 -2.04 9.00
CA PRO A 86 -15.83 -1.69 10.39
C PRO A 86 -14.88 -2.42 11.35
N LEU A 87 -14.40 -1.72 12.36
CA LEU A 87 -13.52 -2.23 13.42
C LEU A 87 -14.32 -2.92 14.53
N ARG A 88 -14.98 -4.05 14.22
CA ARG A 88 -15.81 -4.79 15.20
C ARG A 88 -15.15 -6.09 15.66
N GLY A 89 -15.08 -6.26 16.99
CA GLY A 89 -14.61 -7.47 17.64
C GLY A 89 -13.11 -7.50 17.95
N HIS A 90 -12.66 -8.60 18.52
CA HIS A 90 -11.28 -8.76 19.00
C HIS A 90 -10.27 -8.90 17.84
N TRP A 91 -9.06 -8.37 17.98
CA TRP A 91 -8.02 -8.45 16.94
C TRP A 91 -7.76 -9.88 16.44
N ARG A 92 -7.67 -10.85 17.36
CA ARG A 92 -7.55 -12.29 17.06
C ARG A 92 -8.58 -12.82 16.03
N THR A 93 -9.79 -12.28 15.98
CA THR A 93 -10.82 -12.67 15.00
C THR A 93 -10.84 -11.77 13.76
N ARG A 94 -10.38 -10.52 13.89
CA ARG A 94 -10.27 -9.56 12.78
C ARG A 94 -9.07 -9.85 11.88
N LYS A 95 -7.91 -10.23 12.42
CA LYS A 95 -6.70 -10.56 11.66
C LYS A 95 -6.91 -11.57 10.51
N PRO A 96 -7.51 -12.76 10.73
CA PRO A 96 -7.78 -13.68 9.63
C PRO A 96 -8.83 -13.15 8.64
N LYS A 97 -9.81 -12.36 9.11
CA LYS A 97 -10.78 -11.70 8.24
C LYS A 97 -10.14 -10.66 7.33
N LEU A 98 -9.14 -9.92 7.83
CA LEU A 98 -8.38 -8.97 7.01
C LEU A 98 -7.75 -9.66 5.81
N MET A 99 -7.12 -10.82 6.00
CA MET A 99 -6.55 -11.60 4.88
C MET A 99 -7.62 -12.02 3.87
N GLY A 100 -8.78 -12.47 4.37
CA GLY A 100 -9.94 -12.79 3.52
C GLY A 100 -10.45 -11.59 2.73
N HIS A 101 -10.52 -10.41 3.36
CA HIS A 101 -10.92 -9.18 2.70
C HIS A 101 -9.90 -8.74 1.65
N LEU A 102 -8.60 -8.71 1.96
CA LEU A 102 -7.55 -8.38 0.99
C LEU A 102 -7.66 -9.26 -0.27
N HIS A 103 -7.92 -10.55 -0.10
CA HIS A 103 -8.16 -11.46 -1.22
C HIS A 103 -9.45 -11.11 -1.99
N GLN A 104 -10.58 -10.92 -1.30
CA GLN A 104 -11.88 -10.62 -1.92
C GLN A 104 -11.90 -9.29 -2.69
N TYR A 105 -11.21 -8.28 -2.18
CA TYR A 105 -11.09 -6.97 -2.82
C TYR A 105 -10.07 -6.97 -3.97
N GLY A 106 -9.34 -8.06 -4.18
CA GLY A 106 -8.31 -8.18 -5.22
C GLY A 106 -7.10 -7.30 -4.94
N THR A 107 -6.73 -7.12 -3.67
CA THR A 107 -5.54 -6.35 -3.30
C THR A 107 -4.29 -7.13 -3.71
N GLU A 108 -3.49 -6.51 -4.58
CA GLU A 108 -2.26 -7.07 -5.14
C GLU A 108 -1.01 -6.46 -4.52
N CYS A 109 -1.11 -5.24 -3.97
CA CYS A 109 0.00 -4.50 -3.36
C CYS A 109 -0.43 -3.81 -2.07
N LEU A 110 0.34 -4.01 -1.01
CA LEU A 110 0.24 -3.25 0.24
C LEU A 110 1.41 -2.28 0.32
N ILE A 111 1.11 -1.02 0.67
CA ILE A 111 2.11 0.01 0.94
C ILE A 111 1.89 0.52 2.35
N VAL A 112 2.95 0.52 3.15
CA VAL A 112 2.96 1.16 4.47
C VAL A 112 3.91 2.36 4.40
N ASP A 113 3.35 3.56 4.39
CA ASP A 113 4.11 4.79 4.49
C ASP A 113 4.55 5.01 5.94
N ASP A 114 5.71 5.63 6.13
CA ASP A 114 6.34 5.83 7.43
C ASP A 114 6.47 4.54 8.28
N ALA A 115 6.71 3.37 7.66
CA ALA A 115 6.80 2.05 8.30
C ALA A 115 7.87 1.84 9.39
N HIS A 116 8.60 2.91 9.76
CA HIS A 116 9.55 2.93 10.86
C HIS A 116 8.90 3.37 12.19
N ASP A 117 7.76 4.06 12.11
CA ASP A 117 6.86 4.35 13.25
C ASP A 117 6.20 3.06 13.77
#